data_AF-A0ABD2K2S3-F1
#
_entry.id   AF-A0ABD2K2S3-F1
#
_cell.length_a   1.000
_cell.length_b   1.000
_cell.length_c   1.000
_cell.angle_alpha   90.00
_cell.angle_beta   90.00
_cell.angle_gamma   90.00
#
_symmetry.space_group_name_H-M   'P 1'
#
loop_
_entity.id
_entity.type
_entity.pdbx_description
1 polymer ?
#
loop_
_entity_poly.entity_id
_entity_poly.type
_entity_poly.pdbx_seq_one_letter_code
_entity_poly.pdbx_strand_id
1 'polypeptide(L)'
;MVDTDVQIPSTPADDDQQTEPMPSTSTARCDLMRHHRLQIRMFDELRRRHVWIEEELKRQRRSNAFLRKQLKAQRDRSTSLERSASACRQRKALSDAREAPKRSFTDQGLDLWAPTRAVKRLKAELCEAVIFHWMGNGETRGLVCIDVRAMIEGRLQDLVNSGRLKLHQQFVSQIVLVLTGDKGGDGVAATTKLGLVIGNVEHPNSPKNLSILGIYFGNDDRTNLENKFGSIFAQLNQLKTVSLEIAGRKRTIPIQIPQIHFGTDVTPRFCSDFSLSTLHSSEEPIDGQNCGCPPVASPTPKFVHWPSTRQHCLGGCNGQRIIDAICSEADARGKGDDVRKRLSDAGVRRYPRTKQFTGGDIYKIIDHENFAAFTAPIPPGTLKFMLIDAMNDLRHIYRLSRAKFLHPGELNSLEHWTKMFYCHWQQLGTIDAARYPVRPKLHLLAAHVVPFARTHLWSVVMLISALRRRLLRSW
;
A
#
# COMPACT_ATOMS: atom_id res chain seq x y z
N MET A 1 27.88 -17.63 50.87
CA MET A 1 28.72 -18.78 51.22
C MET A 1 27.79 -19.97 51.41
N VAL A 2 27.60 -20.76 50.35
CA VAL A 2 26.89 -22.04 50.40
C VAL A 2 27.70 -22.94 49.48
N ASP A 3 28.56 -23.76 50.07
CA ASP A 3 29.31 -24.81 49.39
C ASP A 3 28.36 -25.95 49.03
N THR A 4 28.41 -26.39 47.78
CA THR A 4 27.70 -27.57 47.29
C THR A 4 28.74 -28.55 46.78
N ASP A 5 29.00 -29.58 47.57
CA ASP A 5 29.81 -30.73 47.21
C ASP A 5 29.11 -31.53 46.11
N VAL A 6 29.74 -31.58 44.94
CA VAL A 6 29.35 -32.43 43.82
C VAL A 6 30.16 -33.71 43.89
N GLN A 7 29.52 -34.82 44.26
CA GLN A 7 30.09 -36.16 44.18
C GLN A 7 30.21 -36.59 42.71
N ILE A 8 31.42 -36.90 42.28
CA ILE A 8 31.74 -37.50 40.98
C ILE A 8 31.61 -39.03 41.11
N PRO A 9 30.83 -39.71 40.26
CA PRO A 9 30.74 -41.17 40.31
C PRO A 9 31.99 -41.83 39.73
N SER A 10 32.48 -42.85 40.45
CA SER A 10 33.61 -43.70 40.09
C SER A 10 33.34 -44.50 38.82
N THR A 11 34.33 -44.47 37.92
CA THR A 11 34.44 -45.24 36.69
C THR A 11 34.44 -46.75 36.97
N PRO A 12 33.67 -47.57 36.23
CA PRO A 12 33.78 -49.02 36.32
C PRO A 12 35.05 -49.52 35.63
N ALA A 13 35.58 -50.59 36.21
CA ALA A 13 36.81 -51.27 35.84
C ALA A 13 36.78 -51.86 34.43
N ASP A 14 37.99 -51.93 33.87
CA ASP A 14 38.37 -52.49 32.58
C ASP A 14 37.77 -53.89 32.34
N ASP A 15 36.91 -53.98 31.33
CA ASP A 15 36.60 -55.24 30.64
C ASP A 15 37.54 -55.37 29.43
N ASP A 16 38.14 -56.55 29.31
CA ASP A 16 39.10 -57.00 28.30
C ASP A 16 38.78 -56.51 26.88
N GLN A 17 39.51 -55.48 26.43
CA GLN A 17 39.56 -55.11 25.02
C GLN A 17 40.43 -56.12 24.27
N GLN A 18 39.76 -57.04 23.57
CA GLN A 18 40.35 -57.77 22.47
C GLN A 18 40.98 -56.78 21.49
N THR A 19 42.31 -56.82 21.41
CA THR A 19 43.10 -56.00 20.49
C THR A 19 42.90 -56.53 19.08
N GLU A 20 41.91 -55.97 18.38
CA GLU A 20 41.79 -56.18 16.95
C GLU A 20 43.06 -55.70 16.24
N PRO A 21 43.56 -56.44 15.22
CA PRO A 21 44.77 -56.09 14.51
C PRO A 21 44.59 -54.72 13.84
N MET A 22 45.43 -53.76 14.25
CA MET A 22 45.51 -52.43 13.65
C MET A 22 45.55 -52.55 12.12
N PRO A 23 44.55 -52.03 11.39
CA PRO A 23 44.57 -52.05 9.94
C PRO A 23 45.83 -51.31 9.48
N SER A 24 46.62 -51.96 8.61
CA SER A 24 47.84 -51.38 8.08
C SER A 24 47.56 -49.95 7.59
N THR A 25 48.40 -49.00 8.00
CA THR A 25 48.25 -47.55 7.75
C THR A 25 48.06 -47.18 6.28
N SER A 26 48.38 -48.10 5.36
CA SER A 26 48.13 -48.03 3.92
C SER A 26 46.62 -48.08 3.56
N THR A 27 45.85 -48.93 4.24
CA THR A 27 44.44 -49.20 3.92
C THR A 27 43.54 -48.04 4.36
N ALA A 28 43.73 -47.55 5.58
CA ALA A 28 43.00 -46.39 6.12
C ALA A 28 43.20 -45.11 5.27
N ARG A 29 44.41 -44.91 4.72
CA ARG A 29 44.71 -43.79 3.84
C ARG A 29 44.02 -43.91 2.48
N CYS A 30 43.89 -45.12 1.94
CA CYS A 30 43.15 -45.37 0.71
C CYS A 30 41.64 -45.10 0.87
N ASP A 31 41.05 -45.50 2.00
CA ASP A 31 39.63 -45.28 2.27
C ASP A 31 39.30 -43.81 2.52
N LEU A 32 40.16 -43.08 3.22
CA LEU A 32 40.02 -41.63 3.39
C LEU A 32 40.06 -40.89 2.05
N MET A 33 40.98 -41.27 1.16
CA MET A 33 41.08 -40.68 -0.19
C MET A 33 39.87 -41.04 -1.07
N ARG A 34 39.32 -42.25 -0.93
CA ARG A 34 38.06 -42.64 -1.60
C ARG A 34 36.89 -41.83 -1.08
N HIS A 35 36.78 -41.65 0.24
CA HIS A 35 35.70 -40.86 0.84
C HIS A 35 35.78 -39.39 0.42
N HIS A 36 36.99 -38.80 0.41
CA HIS A 36 37.18 -37.43 -0.04
C HIS A 36 36.85 -37.25 -1.52
N ARG A 37 37.23 -38.20 -2.39
CA ARG A 37 36.84 -38.19 -3.81
C ARG A 37 35.33 -38.31 -4.00
N LEU A 38 34.64 -39.10 -3.17
CA LEU A 38 33.18 -39.21 -3.20
C LEU A 38 32.50 -37.90 -2.77
N GLN A 39 33.01 -37.25 -1.72
CA GLN A 39 32.51 -35.94 -1.28
C GLN A 39 32.70 -34.88 -2.37
N ILE A 40 33.89 -34.81 -3.00
CA ILE A 40 34.14 -33.87 -4.12
C ILE A 40 33.17 -34.12 -5.27
N ARG A 41 32.98 -35.39 -5.69
CA ARG A 41 32.01 -35.74 -6.74
C ARG A 41 30.59 -35.32 -6.39
N MET A 42 30.17 -35.53 -5.14
CA MET A 42 28.85 -35.12 -4.66
C MET A 42 28.69 -33.60 -4.69
N PHE A 43 29.70 -32.83 -4.26
CA PHE A 43 29.67 -31.37 -4.32
C PHE A 43 29.64 -30.84 -5.75
N ASP A 44 30.40 -31.44 -6.67
CA ASP A 44 30.39 -31.07 -8.10
C ASP A 44 29.05 -31.40 -8.76
N GLU A 45 28.40 -32.48 -8.35
CA GLU A 45 27.05 -32.80 -8.82
C GLU A 45 26.00 -31.83 -8.27
N LEU A 46 26.06 -31.49 -6.98
CA LEU A 46 25.20 -30.46 -6.37
C LEU A 46 25.40 -29.09 -7.03
N ARG A 47 26.64 -28.70 -7.34
CA ARG A 47 26.95 -27.44 -8.03
C ARG A 47 26.39 -27.44 -9.45
N ARG A 48 26.52 -28.55 -10.20
CA ARG A 48 25.92 -28.69 -11.53
C ARG A 48 24.39 -28.61 -11.49
N ARG A 49 23.75 -29.29 -10.53
CA ARG A 49 22.30 -29.20 -10.31
C ARG A 49 21.87 -27.77 -9.97
N HIS A 50 22.63 -27.05 -9.15
CA HIS A 50 22.33 -25.67 -8.80
C HIS A 50 22.38 -24.72 -10.00
N VAL A 51 23.43 -24.79 -10.82
CA VAL A 51 23.57 -23.98 -12.05
C VAL A 51 22.42 -24.28 -13.02
N TRP A 52 22.06 -25.55 -13.17
CA TRP A 52 20.94 -25.95 -14.01
C TRP A 52 19.60 -25.38 -13.51
N ILE A 53 19.33 -25.45 -12.20
CA ILE A 53 18.13 -24.86 -11.58
C ILE A 53 18.07 -23.35 -11.84
N GLU A 54 19.19 -22.63 -11.72
CA GLU A 54 19.24 -21.19 -11.98
C GLU A 54 18.91 -20.85 -13.44
N GLU A 55 19.45 -21.60 -14.40
CA GLU A 55 19.17 -21.39 -15.82
C GLU A 55 17.70 -21.68 -16.17
N GLU A 56 17.11 -22.72 -15.59
CA GLU A 56 15.71 -23.04 -15.81
C GLU A 56 14.79 -21.96 -15.21
N LEU A 57 15.12 -21.44 -14.02
CA LEU A 57 14.42 -20.28 -13.44
C LEU A 57 14.54 -19.03 -14.32
N LYS A 58 15.70 -18.78 -14.94
CA LYS A 58 15.88 -17.68 -15.90
C LYS A 58 15.02 -17.86 -17.15
N ARG A 59 14.98 -19.07 -17.73
CA ARG A 59 14.09 -19.40 -18.86
C ARG A 59 12.62 -19.18 -18.51
N GLN A 60 12.19 -19.62 -17.33
CA GLN A 60 10.83 -19.43 -16.84
C GLN A 60 10.48 -17.94 -16.68
N ARG A 61 11.40 -17.12 -16.15
CA ARG A 61 11.19 -15.66 -16.04
C ARG A 61 11.01 -15.02 -17.42
N ARG A 62 11.79 -15.43 -18.43
CA ARG A 62 11.67 -14.95 -19.82
C ARG A 62 10.34 -15.38 -20.45
N SER A 63 9.96 -16.64 -20.32
CA SER A 63 8.68 -17.17 -20.82
C SER A 63 7.48 -16.45 -20.19
N ASN A 64 7.49 -16.28 -18.86
CA ASN A 64 6.46 -15.53 -18.14
C ASN A 64 6.39 -14.05 -18.58
N ALA A 65 7.53 -13.41 -18.83
CA ALA A 65 7.56 -12.03 -19.33
C ALA A 65 6.95 -11.93 -20.74
N PHE A 66 7.25 -12.88 -21.62
CA PHE A 66 6.69 -12.98 -22.97
C PHE A 66 5.17 -13.18 -22.93
N LEU A 67 4.69 -14.16 -22.16
CA LEU A 67 3.26 -14.42 -21.94
C LEU A 67 2.53 -13.17 -21.44
N ARG A 68 3.10 -12.46 -20.45
CA ARG A 68 2.54 -11.20 -19.95
C ARG A 68 2.44 -10.13 -21.04
N LYS A 69 3.42 -10.05 -21.94
CA LYS A 69 3.42 -9.09 -23.06
C LYS A 69 2.33 -9.43 -24.07
N GLN A 70 2.19 -10.71 -24.45
CA GLN A 70 1.12 -11.16 -25.35
C GLN A 70 -0.27 -10.94 -24.74
N LEU A 71 -0.45 -11.31 -23.46
CA LEU A 71 -1.71 -11.14 -22.76
C LEU A 71 -2.12 -9.68 -22.62
N LYS A 72 -1.16 -8.79 -22.37
CA LYS A 72 -1.42 -7.34 -22.37
C LYS A 72 -1.90 -6.87 -23.74
N ALA A 73 -1.20 -7.27 -24.81
CA ALA A 73 -1.60 -6.92 -26.18
C ALA A 73 -2.99 -7.47 -26.55
N GLN A 74 -3.37 -8.64 -26.05
CA GLN A 74 -4.70 -9.22 -26.25
C GLN A 74 -5.76 -8.46 -25.45
N ARG A 75 -5.48 -8.13 -24.17
CA ARG A 75 -6.38 -7.35 -23.31
C ARG A 75 -6.68 -5.98 -23.89
N ASP A 76 -5.69 -5.34 -24.50
CA ASP A 76 -5.84 -4.03 -25.14
C ASP A 76 -6.75 -4.11 -26.39
N ARG A 77 -6.90 -5.29 -27.01
CA ARG A 77 -7.77 -5.52 -28.19
C ARG A 77 -9.18 -6.04 -27.84
N SER A 78 -9.41 -6.53 -26.63
CA SER A 78 -10.63 -7.30 -26.27
C SER A 78 -11.73 -6.43 -25.67
N THR A 79 -12.98 -6.76 -26.00
CA THR A 79 -14.22 -6.20 -25.42
C THR A 79 -14.44 -6.67 -23.96
N SER A 80 -15.41 -6.07 -23.25
CA SER A 80 -15.68 -6.35 -21.82
C SER A 80 -15.95 -7.84 -21.51
N LEU A 81 -16.77 -8.51 -22.32
CA LEU A 81 -17.14 -9.92 -22.15
C LEU A 81 -15.96 -10.87 -22.44
N GLU A 82 -15.17 -10.56 -23.46
CA GLU A 82 -13.96 -11.32 -23.80
C GLU A 82 -12.89 -11.24 -22.70
N ARG A 83 -12.87 -10.16 -21.92
CA ARG A 83 -11.93 -10.00 -20.79
C ARG A 83 -12.20 -11.01 -19.67
N SER A 84 -13.45 -11.37 -19.39
CA SER A 84 -13.79 -12.34 -18.34
C SER A 84 -13.39 -13.76 -18.73
N ALA A 85 -13.69 -14.18 -19.98
CA ALA A 85 -13.25 -15.46 -20.51
C ALA A 85 -11.72 -15.55 -20.65
N SER A 86 -11.08 -14.44 -21.05
CA SER A 86 -9.62 -14.30 -21.10
C SER A 86 -8.98 -14.44 -19.71
N ALA A 87 -9.56 -13.83 -18.67
CA ALA A 87 -9.04 -13.96 -17.30
C ALA A 87 -9.08 -15.40 -16.78
N CYS A 88 -10.10 -16.19 -17.13
CA CYS A 88 -10.18 -17.60 -16.74
C CYS A 88 -9.09 -18.44 -17.46
N ARG A 89 -8.94 -18.25 -18.77
CA ARG A 89 -7.84 -18.87 -19.56
C ARG A 89 -6.46 -18.46 -19.03
N GLN A 90 -6.30 -17.21 -18.61
CA GLN A 90 -5.07 -16.68 -18.03
C GLN A 90 -4.72 -17.36 -16.70
N ARG A 91 -5.71 -17.61 -15.83
CA ARG A 91 -5.47 -18.34 -14.57
C ARG A 91 -5.05 -19.79 -14.84
N LYS A 92 -5.68 -20.45 -15.81
CA LYS A 92 -5.32 -21.83 -16.20
C LYS A 92 -3.90 -21.88 -16.75
N ALA A 93 -3.55 -21.02 -17.72
CA ALA A 93 -2.21 -20.97 -18.29
C ALA A 93 -1.11 -20.67 -17.25
N LEU A 94 -1.37 -19.77 -16.28
CA LEU A 94 -0.42 -19.52 -15.18
C LEU A 94 -0.31 -20.69 -14.20
N SER A 95 -1.40 -21.43 -13.99
CA SER A 95 -1.38 -22.67 -13.21
C SER A 95 -0.55 -23.73 -13.93
N ASP A 96 -0.79 -23.94 -15.22
CA ASP A 96 -0.07 -24.91 -16.04
C ASP A 96 1.42 -24.56 -16.13
N ALA A 97 1.76 -23.28 -16.30
CA ALA A 97 3.15 -22.79 -16.30
C ALA A 97 3.85 -22.92 -14.93
N ARG A 98 3.10 -23.03 -13.83
CA ARG A 98 3.62 -23.34 -12.49
C ARG A 98 3.77 -24.83 -12.24
N GLU A 99 2.91 -25.65 -12.84
CA GLU A 99 2.97 -27.11 -12.74
C GLU A 99 4.03 -27.71 -13.67
N ALA A 100 4.33 -27.08 -14.81
CA ALA A 100 5.31 -27.61 -15.77
C ALA A 100 6.71 -27.82 -15.16
N PRO A 101 7.31 -26.88 -14.39
CA PRO A 101 8.56 -27.14 -13.70
C PRO A 101 8.44 -28.26 -12.67
N LYS A 102 7.32 -28.30 -11.91
CA LYS A 102 7.09 -29.36 -10.91
C LYS A 102 7.16 -30.74 -11.57
N ARG A 103 6.43 -30.93 -12.68
CA ARG A 103 6.46 -32.17 -13.46
C ARG A 103 7.87 -32.49 -13.95
N SER A 104 8.56 -31.52 -14.54
CA SER A 104 9.94 -31.70 -15.00
C SER A 104 10.91 -32.10 -13.88
N PHE A 105 10.74 -31.60 -12.66
CA PHE A 105 11.56 -32.02 -11.52
C PHE A 105 11.17 -33.41 -11.03
N THR A 106 9.87 -33.71 -10.93
CA THR A 106 9.37 -35.04 -10.56
C THR A 106 9.82 -36.12 -11.54
N ASP A 107 9.81 -35.84 -12.86
CA ASP A 107 10.29 -36.76 -13.90
C ASP A 107 11.80 -37.04 -13.78
N GLN A 108 12.55 -36.15 -13.10
CA GLN A 108 13.97 -36.32 -12.77
C GLN A 108 14.19 -36.96 -11.39
N GLY A 109 13.14 -37.43 -10.73
CA GLY A 109 13.20 -37.99 -9.37
C GLY A 109 13.44 -36.93 -8.28
N LEU A 110 13.22 -35.65 -8.58
CA LEU A 110 13.39 -34.54 -7.65
C LEU A 110 12.02 -34.03 -7.17
N ASP A 111 11.56 -34.50 -6.01
CA ASP A 111 10.37 -33.95 -5.36
C ASP A 111 10.71 -32.76 -4.46
N LEU A 112 11.00 -31.62 -5.09
CA LEU A 112 11.45 -30.42 -4.38
C LEU A 112 10.27 -29.55 -3.88
N TRP A 113 9.04 -29.79 -4.35
CA TRP A 113 7.93 -28.83 -4.21
C TRP A 113 6.67 -29.53 -3.68
N ALA A 114 6.08 -28.98 -2.62
CA ALA A 114 4.81 -29.48 -2.10
C ALA A 114 3.73 -29.57 -3.21
N PRO A 115 2.92 -30.65 -3.22
CA PRO A 115 1.79 -30.78 -4.13
C PRO A 115 0.85 -29.57 -4.04
N THR A 116 0.29 -29.12 -5.16
CA THR A 116 -0.61 -27.95 -5.16
C THR A 116 -1.85 -28.17 -4.27
N ARG A 117 -2.29 -29.42 -4.10
CA ARG A 117 -3.32 -29.79 -3.13
C ARG A 117 -2.86 -29.57 -1.69
N ALA A 118 -1.63 -29.94 -1.35
CA ALA A 118 -1.06 -29.69 -0.02
C ALA A 118 -0.90 -28.19 0.26
N VAL A 119 -0.45 -27.39 -0.72
CA VAL A 119 -0.38 -25.93 -0.58
C VAL A 119 -1.77 -25.31 -0.43
N LYS A 120 -2.78 -25.81 -1.17
CA LYS A 120 -4.16 -25.35 -1.03
C LYS A 120 -4.75 -25.72 0.34
N ARG A 121 -4.49 -26.94 0.83
CA ARG A 121 -4.89 -27.39 2.16
C ARG A 121 -4.20 -26.56 3.24
N LEU A 122 -2.88 -26.39 3.20
CA LEU A 122 -2.15 -25.54 4.12
C LEU A 122 -2.65 -24.09 4.09
N LYS A 123 -2.97 -23.55 2.90
CA LYS A 123 -3.61 -22.22 2.81
C LYS A 123 -5.01 -22.21 3.41
N ALA A 124 -5.79 -23.27 3.21
CA ALA A 124 -7.10 -23.41 3.83
C ALA A 124 -6.93 -23.47 5.34
N GLU A 125 -6.06 -24.31 5.89
CA GLU A 125 -5.77 -24.42 7.33
C GLU A 125 -5.25 -23.08 7.92
N LEU A 126 -4.32 -22.40 7.24
CA LEU A 126 -3.83 -21.08 7.65
C LEU A 126 -4.88 -19.97 7.50
N CYS A 127 -5.89 -20.15 6.63
CA CYS A 127 -7.04 -19.24 6.50
C CYS A 127 -8.22 -19.65 7.40
N GLU A 128 -8.32 -20.92 7.78
CA GLU A 128 -9.28 -21.53 8.70
C GLU A 128 -8.89 -21.28 10.16
N ALA A 129 -7.67 -20.81 10.43
CA ALA A 129 -7.42 -19.91 11.54
C ALA A 129 -8.28 -18.64 11.33
N VAL A 130 -9.50 -18.71 11.83
CA VAL A 130 -10.72 -17.93 11.52
C VAL A 130 -10.55 -16.40 11.65
N ILE A 131 -9.87 -15.75 10.71
CA ILE A 131 -9.72 -14.28 10.74
C ILE A 131 -10.76 -13.62 9.85
N PHE A 132 -11.30 -14.29 8.82
CA PHE A 132 -12.26 -13.69 7.87
C PHE A 132 -13.56 -14.47 7.77
N HIS A 133 -14.66 -13.74 7.61
CA HIS A 133 -16.00 -14.28 7.42
C HIS A 133 -16.67 -13.64 6.21
N TRP A 134 -17.46 -14.43 5.47
CA TRP A 134 -18.32 -13.92 4.40
C TRP A 134 -19.63 -13.43 5.00
N MET A 135 -19.98 -12.15 4.78
CA MET A 135 -21.24 -11.56 5.21
C MET A 135 -22.14 -11.27 4.02
N GLY A 136 -23.46 -11.44 4.20
CA GLY A 136 -24.49 -11.13 3.19
C GLY A 136 -24.65 -12.19 2.08
N ASN A 137 -25.72 -12.05 1.30
CA ASN A 137 -26.09 -12.97 0.24
C ASN A 137 -25.99 -12.30 -1.14
N GLY A 138 -25.68 -13.08 -2.18
CA GLY A 138 -25.70 -12.62 -3.58
C GLY A 138 -24.79 -11.41 -3.84
N GLU A 139 -25.39 -10.33 -4.35
CA GLU A 139 -24.69 -9.08 -4.70
C GLU A 139 -24.27 -8.25 -3.47
N THR A 140 -24.78 -8.55 -2.27
CA THR A 140 -24.42 -7.83 -1.04
C THR A 140 -23.29 -8.50 -0.26
N ARG A 141 -22.69 -9.55 -0.85
CA ARG A 141 -21.64 -10.34 -0.23
C ARG A 141 -20.41 -9.48 0.07
N GLY A 142 -19.78 -9.72 1.20
CA GLY A 142 -18.51 -9.13 1.58
C GLY A 142 -17.66 -10.10 2.36
N LEU A 143 -16.35 -9.94 2.30
CA LEU A 143 -15.39 -10.65 3.12
C LEU A 143 -14.91 -9.67 4.19
N VAL A 144 -15.02 -10.01 5.47
CA VAL A 144 -14.75 -9.10 6.59
C VAL A 144 -13.90 -9.79 7.63
N CYS A 145 -12.90 -9.09 8.16
CA CYS A 145 -12.04 -9.53 9.24
C CYS A 145 -12.84 -9.54 10.55
N ILE A 146 -12.99 -10.71 11.17
CA ILE A 146 -13.73 -10.88 12.43
C ILE A 146 -12.86 -10.68 13.66
N ASP A 147 -11.54 -10.89 13.55
CA ASP A 147 -10.56 -10.63 14.61
C ASP A 147 -9.41 -9.77 14.08
N VAL A 148 -9.60 -8.45 14.15
CA VAL A 148 -8.65 -7.44 13.70
C VAL A 148 -7.38 -7.48 14.54
N ARG A 149 -7.47 -7.79 15.84
CA ARG A 149 -6.31 -7.86 16.73
C ARG A 149 -5.40 -9.02 16.33
N ALA A 150 -5.94 -10.24 16.23
CA ALA A 150 -5.16 -11.41 15.85
C ALA A 150 -4.51 -11.24 14.48
N MET A 151 -5.23 -10.65 13.52
CA MET A 151 -4.68 -10.34 12.19
C MET A 151 -3.46 -9.39 12.29
N ILE A 152 -3.60 -8.30 13.04
CA ILE A 152 -2.53 -7.30 13.18
C ILE A 152 -1.35 -7.86 13.97
N GLU A 153 -1.58 -8.57 15.07
CA GLU A 153 -0.51 -9.18 15.88
C GLU A 153 0.25 -10.23 15.09
N GLY A 154 -0.44 -11.14 14.40
CA GLY A 154 0.20 -12.12 13.51
C GLY A 154 1.02 -11.44 12.41
N ARG A 155 0.46 -10.39 11.79
CA ARG A 155 1.17 -9.63 10.76
C ARG A 155 2.40 -8.90 11.28
N LEU A 156 2.32 -8.32 12.48
CA LEU A 156 3.45 -7.65 13.11
C LEU A 156 4.52 -8.66 13.54
N GLN A 157 4.13 -9.83 14.04
CA GLN A 157 5.04 -10.90 14.39
C GLN A 157 5.81 -11.41 13.16
N ASP A 158 5.15 -11.57 12.01
CA ASP A 158 5.83 -11.88 10.74
C ASP A 158 6.90 -10.83 10.37
N LEU A 159 6.61 -9.54 10.62
CA LEU A 159 7.55 -8.46 10.37
C LEU A 159 8.72 -8.47 11.38
N VAL A 160 8.49 -8.85 12.64
CA VAL A 160 9.55 -9.08 13.63
C VAL A 160 10.44 -10.24 13.18
N ASN A 161 9.84 -11.39 12.89
CA ASN A 161 10.55 -12.62 12.51
C ASN A 161 11.38 -12.44 11.24
N SER A 162 10.93 -11.58 10.32
CA SER A 162 11.67 -11.25 9.08
C SER A 162 12.66 -10.08 9.23
N GLY A 163 12.80 -9.47 10.40
CA GLY A 163 13.66 -8.30 10.63
C GLY A 163 13.19 -7.02 9.91
N ARG A 164 11.94 -7.01 9.43
CA ARG A 164 11.36 -5.92 8.63
C ARG A 164 10.60 -4.90 9.47
N LEU A 165 10.15 -5.27 10.66
CA LEU A 165 9.59 -4.31 11.62
C LEU A 165 10.71 -3.41 12.13
N LYS A 166 10.54 -2.09 11.99
CA LYS A 166 11.51 -1.08 12.42
C LYS A 166 10.95 -0.35 13.63
N LEU A 167 11.25 -0.89 14.82
CA LEU A 167 11.05 -0.26 16.12
C LEU A 167 12.30 0.58 16.44
N HIS A 168 12.48 1.67 15.72
CA HIS A 168 13.75 2.38 15.70
C HIS A 168 13.76 3.43 16.82
N GLN A 169 14.89 3.62 17.53
CA GLN A 169 14.98 4.49 18.73
C GLN A 169 14.59 5.96 18.50
N GLN A 170 14.73 6.48 17.27
CA GLN A 170 14.31 7.82 16.87
C GLN A 170 12.80 7.91 16.56
N PHE A 171 12.12 6.78 16.55
CA PHE A 171 10.72 6.67 16.18
C PHE A 171 9.93 6.33 17.42
N VAL A 172 8.76 6.96 17.49
CA VAL A 172 7.73 6.78 18.51
C VAL A 172 7.74 5.33 19.03
N SER A 173 7.70 5.16 20.34
CA SER A 173 7.59 3.86 21.04
C SER A 173 6.29 3.09 20.71
N GLN A 174 5.63 3.43 19.60
CA GLN A 174 4.32 3.03 19.16
C GLN A 174 4.37 2.44 17.74
N ILE A 175 3.47 1.50 17.47
CA ILE A 175 3.17 1.02 16.12
C ILE A 175 2.19 1.98 15.46
N VAL A 176 2.57 2.57 14.34
CA VAL A 176 1.69 3.41 13.54
C VAL A 176 0.93 2.54 12.55
N LEU A 177 -0.40 2.55 12.65
CA LEU A 177 -1.31 1.85 11.75
C LEU A 177 -2.13 2.86 10.97
N VAL A 178 -2.21 2.69 9.66
CA VAL A 178 -3.01 3.58 8.81
C VAL A 178 -4.05 2.79 8.07
N LEU A 179 -5.28 3.23 8.22
CA LEU A 179 -6.40 2.72 7.45
C LEU A 179 -6.39 3.30 6.04
N THR A 180 -6.68 2.43 5.09
CA THR A 180 -6.78 2.78 3.67
C THR A 180 -8.04 2.14 3.11
N GLY A 181 -8.63 2.77 2.11
CA GLY A 181 -9.69 2.14 1.35
C GLY A 181 -9.71 2.61 -0.08
N ASP A 182 -10.39 1.84 -0.90
CA ASP A 182 -10.54 2.08 -2.32
C ASP A 182 -11.93 1.62 -2.76
N LYS A 183 -12.66 2.54 -3.39
CA LYS A 183 -13.84 2.21 -4.18
C LYS A 183 -13.41 1.95 -5.61
N GLY A 184 -13.64 0.73 -6.09
CA GLY A 184 -13.40 0.34 -7.47
C GLY A 184 -14.71 0.00 -8.19
N GLY A 185 -14.87 0.47 -9.43
CA GLY A 185 -16.06 0.21 -10.25
C GLY A 185 -17.17 1.23 -10.02
N ASP A 186 -18.16 1.20 -10.92
CA ASP A 186 -19.38 2.03 -10.86
C ASP A 186 -20.60 1.11 -10.96
N GLY A 187 -21.74 1.53 -10.41
CA GLY A 187 -23.00 0.79 -10.47
C GLY A 187 -22.94 -0.56 -9.73
N VAL A 188 -23.55 -1.60 -10.32
CA VAL A 188 -23.67 -2.95 -9.75
C VAL A 188 -22.30 -3.64 -9.53
N ALA A 189 -21.26 -3.20 -10.25
CA ALA A 189 -19.90 -3.72 -10.09
C ALA A 189 -19.04 -2.91 -9.11
N ALA A 190 -19.63 -1.97 -8.36
CA ALA A 190 -18.91 -1.22 -7.34
C ALA A 190 -18.41 -2.17 -6.25
N THR A 191 -17.15 -1.99 -5.85
CA THR A 191 -16.49 -2.73 -4.78
C THR A 191 -15.80 -1.77 -3.85
N THR A 192 -16.09 -1.86 -2.57
CA THR A 192 -15.41 -1.08 -1.54
C THR A 192 -14.46 -2.00 -0.80
N LYS A 193 -13.21 -1.56 -0.66
CA LYS A 193 -12.16 -2.29 0.05
C LYS A 193 -11.70 -1.45 1.23
N LEU A 194 -11.54 -2.11 2.38
CA LEU A 194 -10.91 -1.58 3.57
C LEU A 194 -9.62 -2.37 3.82
N GLY A 195 -8.53 -1.64 4.01
CA GLY A 195 -7.24 -2.20 4.31
C GLY A 195 -6.51 -1.39 5.38
N LEU A 196 -5.36 -1.93 5.75
CA LEU A 196 -4.50 -1.41 6.77
C LEU A 196 -3.06 -1.54 6.32
N VAL A 197 -2.25 -0.55 6.66
CA VAL A 197 -0.84 -0.48 6.32
C VAL A 197 -0.06 -0.10 7.57
N ILE A 198 1.07 -0.78 7.77
CA ILE A 198 1.94 -0.60 8.94
C ILE A 198 3.02 0.44 8.61
N GLY A 199 3.12 1.52 9.39
CA GLY A 199 4.09 2.59 9.18
C GLY A 199 5.53 2.20 9.53
N ASN A 200 5.71 1.33 10.54
CA ASN A 200 7.01 0.94 11.10
C ASN A 200 7.75 -0.10 10.24
N VAL A 201 7.86 0.13 8.94
CA VAL A 201 8.65 -0.71 8.01
C VAL A 201 9.47 0.16 7.08
N GLU A 202 10.47 -0.42 6.43
CA GLU A 202 11.36 0.34 5.53
C GLU A 202 10.63 0.95 4.31
N HIS A 203 9.67 0.23 3.76
CA HIS A 203 8.89 0.62 2.58
C HIS A 203 7.40 0.55 2.89
N PRO A 204 6.86 1.53 3.63
CA PRO A 204 5.49 1.47 4.12
C PRO A 204 4.47 1.51 2.98
N ASN A 205 4.84 2.11 1.84
CA ASN A 205 4.03 2.22 0.61
C ASN A 205 4.07 0.97 -0.28
N SER A 206 4.74 -0.10 0.15
CA SER A 206 4.80 -1.34 -0.62
C SER A 206 3.44 -2.03 -0.62
N PRO A 207 2.95 -2.56 -1.75
CA PRO A 207 1.74 -3.40 -1.76
C PRO A 207 1.87 -4.64 -0.89
N LYS A 208 3.10 -5.10 -0.65
CA LYS A 208 3.38 -6.20 0.28
C LYS A 208 3.11 -5.83 1.75
N ASN A 209 2.88 -4.55 2.04
CA ASN A 209 2.59 -4.02 3.37
C ASN A 209 1.09 -3.70 3.58
N LEU A 210 0.27 -3.89 2.56
CA LEU A 210 -1.18 -3.76 2.67
C LEU A 210 -1.78 -5.07 3.16
N SER A 211 -2.46 -5.00 4.30
CA SER A 211 -3.36 -6.04 4.77
C SER A 211 -4.79 -5.64 4.45
N ILE A 212 -5.59 -6.55 3.89
CA ILE A 212 -7.02 -6.30 3.65
C ILE A 212 -7.75 -6.63 4.94
N LEU A 213 -8.58 -5.70 5.41
CA LEU A 213 -9.48 -5.90 6.55
C LEU A 213 -10.87 -6.32 6.07
N GLY A 214 -11.32 -5.80 4.93
CA GLY A 214 -12.56 -6.27 4.34
C GLY A 214 -12.80 -5.76 2.93
N ILE A 215 -13.70 -6.43 2.22
CA ILE A 215 -14.16 -6.07 0.88
C ILE A 215 -15.65 -6.36 0.80
N TYR A 216 -16.45 -5.45 0.27
CA TYR A 216 -17.84 -5.73 -0.10
C TYR A 216 -18.18 -5.17 -1.48
N PHE A 217 -19.23 -5.72 -2.10
CA PHE A 217 -19.83 -5.17 -3.31
C PHE A 217 -20.84 -4.08 -2.92
N GLY A 218 -20.60 -2.85 -3.40
CA GLY A 218 -21.36 -1.66 -3.01
C GLY A 218 -20.54 -0.37 -3.09
N ASN A 219 -21.20 0.76 -2.82
CA ASN A 219 -20.59 2.08 -2.72
C ASN A 219 -19.98 2.28 -1.32
N ASP A 220 -19.00 3.19 -1.20
CA ASP A 220 -18.34 3.57 0.04
C ASP A 220 -19.09 4.68 0.80
N ASP A 221 -20.41 4.72 0.69
CA ASP A 221 -21.25 5.63 1.47
C ASP A 221 -21.27 5.25 2.96
N ARG A 222 -21.65 6.22 3.80
CA ARG A 222 -21.64 6.08 5.25
C ARG A 222 -22.43 4.87 5.73
N THR A 223 -23.67 4.73 5.26
CA THR A 223 -24.56 3.63 5.66
C THR A 223 -23.96 2.27 5.31
N ASN A 224 -23.39 2.11 4.11
CA ASN A 224 -22.74 0.87 3.71
C ASN A 224 -21.46 0.60 4.51
N LEU A 225 -20.64 1.62 4.77
CA LEU A 225 -19.44 1.47 5.60
C LEU A 225 -19.80 1.07 7.05
N GLU A 226 -20.81 1.68 7.65
CA GLU A 226 -21.29 1.35 8.99
C GLU A 226 -21.84 -0.08 9.04
N ASN A 227 -22.71 -0.45 8.10
CA ASN A 227 -23.34 -1.77 8.05
C ASN A 227 -22.34 -2.89 7.74
N LYS A 228 -21.34 -2.63 6.89
CA LYS A 228 -20.42 -3.68 6.40
C LYS A 228 -19.10 -3.71 7.15
N PHE A 229 -18.62 -2.60 7.70
CA PHE A 229 -17.34 -2.51 8.42
C PHE A 229 -17.47 -2.02 9.86
N GLY A 230 -18.69 -1.82 10.39
CA GLY A 230 -18.91 -1.36 11.76
C GLY A 230 -18.19 -2.19 12.82
N SER A 231 -18.20 -3.52 12.69
CA SER A 231 -17.47 -4.42 13.59
C SER A 231 -15.95 -4.21 13.55
N ILE A 232 -15.38 -4.03 12.34
CA ILE A 232 -13.95 -3.73 12.16
C ILE A 232 -13.62 -2.39 12.83
N PHE A 233 -14.44 -1.35 12.61
CA PHE A 233 -14.20 -0.02 13.20
C PHE A 233 -14.29 -0.05 14.73
N ALA A 234 -15.23 -0.79 15.30
CA ALA A 234 -15.34 -0.99 16.74
C ALA A 234 -14.07 -1.64 17.32
N GLN A 235 -13.57 -2.71 16.69
CA GLN A 235 -12.34 -3.38 17.11
C GLN A 235 -11.10 -2.47 16.98
N LEU A 236 -10.97 -1.73 15.88
CA LEU A 236 -9.88 -0.77 15.68
C LEU A 236 -9.89 0.34 16.73
N ASN A 237 -11.07 0.83 17.12
CA ASN A 237 -11.22 1.85 18.17
C ASN A 237 -10.74 1.35 19.54
N GLN A 238 -10.95 0.06 19.83
CA GLN A 238 -10.53 -0.60 21.06
C GLN A 238 -9.04 -1.04 21.04
N LEU A 239 -8.42 -1.09 19.86
CA LEU A 239 -7.05 -1.53 19.69
C LEU A 239 -6.04 -0.45 20.12
N LYS A 240 -5.68 -0.45 21.42
CA LYS A 240 -4.71 0.50 22.01
C LYS A 240 -3.27 -0.01 22.05
N THR A 241 -3.10 -1.32 22.17
CA THR A 241 -1.80 -1.98 22.33
C THR A 241 -1.82 -3.34 21.63
N VAL A 242 -0.63 -3.86 21.31
CA VAL A 242 -0.41 -5.22 20.79
C VAL A 242 0.68 -5.93 21.56
N SER A 243 0.58 -7.24 21.67
CA SER A 243 1.60 -8.09 22.29
C SER A 243 2.43 -8.79 21.21
N LEU A 244 3.75 -8.57 21.20
CA LEU A 244 4.68 -9.18 20.25
C LEU A 244 5.82 -9.89 20.98
N GLU A 245 6.34 -10.97 20.43
CA GLU A 245 7.56 -11.61 20.92
C GLU A 245 8.77 -11.06 20.16
N ILE A 246 9.66 -10.35 20.86
CA ILE A 246 10.85 -9.71 20.29
C ILE A 246 12.07 -10.21 21.05
N ALA A 247 12.96 -10.92 20.34
CA ALA A 247 14.15 -11.55 20.91
C ALA A 247 13.82 -12.46 22.12
N GLY A 248 12.80 -13.32 21.97
CA GLY A 248 12.35 -14.26 23.00
C GLY A 248 11.61 -13.63 24.18
N ARG A 249 11.31 -12.32 24.13
CA ARG A 249 10.59 -11.61 25.20
C ARG A 249 9.28 -11.04 24.68
N LYS A 250 8.18 -11.34 25.36
CA LYS A 250 6.88 -10.72 25.10
C LYS A 250 6.92 -9.24 25.48
N ARG A 251 6.57 -8.36 24.55
CA ARG A 251 6.50 -6.90 24.72
C ARG A 251 5.12 -6.39 24.34
N THR A 252 4.56 -5.53 25.17
CA THR A 252 3.34 -4.79 24.87
C THR A 252 3.71 -3.46 24.25
N ILE A 253 3.29 -3.23 23.00
CA ILE A 253 3.61 -2.01 22.26
C ILE A 253 2.34 -1.21 22.02
N PRO A 254 2.30 0.08 22.37
CA PRO A 254 1.15 0.93 22.06
C PRO A 254 0.96 1.12 20.56
N ILE A 255 -0.29 1.31 20.15
CA ILE A 255 -0.68 1.56 18.77
C ILE A 255 -1.13 3.01 18.62
N GLN A 256 -0.67 3.63 17.55
CA GLN A 256 -1.19 4.89 17.04
C GLN A 256 -1.94 4.64 15.74
N ILE A 257 -3.25 4.84 15.75
CA ILE A 257 -4.05 4.97 14.53
C ILE A 257 -4.27 6.47 14.34
N PRO A 258 -3.59 7.14 13.37
CA PRO A 258 -3.77 8.57 13.17
C PRO A 258 -5.22 8.85 12.78
N GLN A 259 -5.98 9.37 13.75
CA GLN A 259 -7.32 9.88 13.51
C GLN A 259 -7.14 11.24 12.83
N ILE A 260 -7.68 11.36 11.62
CA ILE A 260 -7.87 12.70 11.05
C ILE A 260 -9.16 13.20 11.69
N HIS A 261 -9.05 13.90 12.83
CA HIS A 261 -10.21 14.57 13.41
C HIS A 261 -10.72 15.60 12.39
N PHE A 262 -11.91 15.38 11.86
CA PHE A 262 -12.69 16.47 11.32
C PHE A 262 -13.43 17.04 12.52
N GLY A 263 -13.28 18.34 12.81
CA GLY A 263 -13.88 18.97 14.00
C GLY A 263 -15.33 18.51 14.22
N THR A 264 -15.62 18.06 15.44
CA THR A 264 -16.84 17.33 15.82
C THR A 264 -18.11 18.18 15.85
N ASP A 265 -18.05 19.45 15.47
CA ASP A 265 -19.23 20.33 15.37
C ASP A 265 -19.83 20.38 13.96
N VAL A 266 -19.30 19.57 13.02
CA VAL A 266 -19.84 19.50 11.66
C VAL A 266 -20.89 18.39 11.59
N THR A 267 -22.15 18.78 11.67
CA THR A 267 -23.30 17.95 11.27
C THR A 267 -23.04 17.33 9.89
N PRO A 268 -23.37 16.04 9.68
CA PRO A 268 -22.93 15.32 8.49
C PRO A 268 -23.85 15.62 7.29
N ARG A 269 -23.55 16.67 6.52
CA ARG A 269 -24.03 16.81 5.14
C ARG A 269 -22.87 16.63 4.17
N PHE A 270 -22.76 15.42 3.62
CA PHE A 270 -21.90 15.16 2.46
C PHE A 270 -22.73 15.25 1.18
N CYS A 271 -22.78 16.42 0.54
CA CYS A 271 -22.88 16.61 -0.91
C CYS A 271 -22.63 18.08 -1.26
N SER A 272 -21.79 18.27 -2.30
CA SER A 272 -21.50 19.44 -3.17
C SER A 272 -21.55 20.90 -2.69
N ASP A 273 -22.36 21.28 -1.69
CA ASP A 273 -22.65 22.68 -1.38
C ASP A 273 -22.18 23.02 0.03
N PHE A 274 -20.87 23.19 0.17
CA PHE A 274 -20.27 23.69 1.41
C PHE A 274 -19.69 25.08 1.14
N SER A 275 -20.29 26.12 1.75
CA SER A 275 -19.67 27.44 1.83
C SER A 275 -18.60 27.42 2.92
N LEU A 276 -17.35 27.71 2.56
CA LEU A 276 -16.19 27.67 3.45
C LEU A 276 -16.12 28.85 4.45
N SER A 277 -17.13 29.71 4.50
CA SER A 277 -17.16 30.92 5.33
C SER A 277 -17.40 30.68 6.83
N THR A 278 -17.86 29.48 7.24
CA THR A 278 -18.27 29.20 8.63
C THR A 278 -17.16 28.65 9.53
N LEU A 279 -15.91 28.53 9.05
CA LEU A 279 -14.81 27.92 9.82
C LEU A 279 -13.98 28.91 10.66
N HIS A 280 -14.29 30.22 10.62
CA HIS A 280 -13.50 31.24 11.34
C HIS A 280 -14.30 32.32 12.10
N SER A 281 -15.62 32.21 12.26
CA SER A 281 -16.32 33.03 13.25
C SER A 281 -16.15 32.39 14.64
N SER A 282 -15.14 32.82 15.38
CA SER A 282 -15.04 32.62 16.82
C SER A 282 -16.06 33.52 17.53
N GLU A 283 -17.34 33.25 17.36
CA GLU A 283 -18.35 33.77 18.28
C GLU A 283 -18.69 32.61 19.21
N GLU A 284 -18.38 32.80 20.50
CA GLU A 284 -18.82 31.89 21.54
C GLU A 284 -20.34 31.71 21.45
N PRO A 285 -20.88 30.50 21.66
CA PRO A 285 -22.32 30.33 21.71
C PRO A 285 -22.86 31.15 22.87
N ILE A 286 -23.61 32.21 22.55
CA ILE A 286 -24.40 32.96 23.53
C ILE A 286 -25.41 31.99 24.11
N ASP A 287 -25.17 31.62 25.36
CA ASP A 287 -26.01 30.76 26.17
C ASP A 287 -27.31 31.51 26.46
N GLY A 288 -28.39 31.19 25.72
CA GLY A 288 -29.63 31.92 25.91
C GLY A 288 -30.72 31.72 24.86
N GLN A 289 -31.12 30.47 24.57
CA GLN A 289 -32.48 30.23 24.07
C GLN A 289 -32.99 28.82 24.38
N ASN A 290 -33.77 28.75 25.46
CA ASN A 290 -34.61 27.62 25.84
C ASN A 290 -35.58 27.27 24.71
N CYS A 291 -35.25 26.27 23.90
CA CYS A 291 -36.21 25.56 23.06
C CYS A 291 -36.40 24.16 23.67
N GLY A 292 -37.60 23.92 24.22
CA GLY A 292 -37.97 22.72 24.97
C GLY A 292 -38.08 21.44 24.13
N CYS A 293 -36.96 20.95 23.60
CA CYS A 293 -36.85 19.57 23.14
C CYS A 293 -36.13 18.73 24.20
N PRO A 294 -36.65 17.55 24.58
CA PRO A 294 -35.96 16.67 25.52
C PRO A 294 -34.60 16.25 24.94
N PRO A 295 -33.54 16.21 25.76
CA PRO A 295 -32.22 15.82 25.29
C PRO A 295 -32.25 14.34 24.90
N VAL A 296 -32.21 14.08 23.59
CA VAL A 296 -31.93 12.73 23.07
C VAL A 296 -30.45 12.46 23.30
N ALA A 297 -30.12 12.06 24.52
CA ALA A 297 -28.81 11.57 24.91
C ALA A 297 -28.63 10.13 24.39
N SER A 298 -28.58 9.96 23.07
CA SER A 298 -27.94 8.78 22.49
C SER A 298 -26.47 9.14 22.25
N PRO A 299 -25.49 8.51 22.91
CA PRO A 299 -24.10 8.68 22.53
C PRO A 299 -23.93 8.18 21.10
N THR A 300 -23.86 9.09 20.14
CA THR A 300 -23.47 8.74 18.77
C THR A 300 -22.14 8.01 18.84
N PRO A 301 -22.01 6.81 18.26
CA PRO A 301 -20.75 6.09 18.27
C PRO A 301 -19.64 7.03 17.78
N LYS A 302 -18.55 7.15 18.54
CA LYS A 302 -17.35 7.87 18.09
C LYS A 302 -16.76 7.07 16.93
N PHE A 303 -17.22 7.38 15.71
CA PHE A 303 -16.71 6.76 14.50
C PHE A 303 -15.24 7.13 14.33
N VAL A 304 -14.43 6.16 13.89
CA VAL A 304 -13.11 6.50 13.34
C VAL A 304 -13.38 7.47 12.21
N HIS A 305 -12.99 8.74 12.36
CA HIS A 305 -13.11 9.69 11.27
C HIS A 305 -12.35 9.14 10.07
N TRP A 306 -13.12 8.86 9.01
CA TRP A 306 -12.66 8.22 7.80
C TRP A 306 -12.32 9.26 6.74
N PRO A 307 -11.03 9.46 6.40
CA PRO A 307 -10.65 10.37 5.35
C PRO A 307 -10.43 9.56 4.06
N SER A 308 -11.43 9.55 3.19
CA SER A 308 -11.41 8.89 1.88
C SER A 308 -10.46 9.54 0.85
N THR A 309 -9.58 10.48 1.26
CA THR A 309 -8.98 11.46 0.32
C THR A 309 -7.46 11.41 0.15
N ARG A 310 -6.70 10.57 0.86
CA ARG A 310 -5.25 10.83 1.06
C ARG A 310 -4.34 10.71 -0.17
N GLN A 311 -4.63 9.83 -1.15
CA GLN A 311 -3.82 9.70 -2.38
C GLN A 311 -4.06 10.83 -3.40
N HIS A 312 -5.21 11.51 -3.31
CA HIS A 312 -5.64 12.47 -4.30
C HIS A 312 -5.30 13.93 -3.94
N CYS A 313 -5.02 14.23 -2.66
CA CYS A 313 -4.79 15.58 -2.19
C CYS A 313 -3.49 16.20 -2.70
N LEU A 314 -2.39 15.43 -2.77
CA LEU A 314 -1.04 15.97 -3.02
C LEU A 314 -0.66 16.13 -4.51
N GLY A 315 -1.51 15.69 -5.45
CA GLY A 315 -1.18 15.90 -6.86
C GLY A 315 -2.22 15.39 -7.84
N GLY A 316 -2.93 14.31 -7.48
CA GLY A 316 -3.90 13.67 -8.37
C GLY A 316 -5.02 14.61 -8.82
N CYS A 317 -5.70 15.28 -7.90
CA CYS A 317 -6.82 16.16 -8.28
C CYS A 317 -6.39 17.58 -8.64
N ASN A 318 -5.39 18.12 -7.95
CA ASN A 318 -4.95 19.49 -8.17
C ASN A 318 -4.15 19.62 -9.47
N GLY A 319 -3.20 18.71 -9.71
CA GLY A 319 -2.45 18.65 -10.97
C GLY A 319 -3.37 18.39 -12.16
N GLN A 320 -4.32 17.45 -12.03
CA GLN A 320 -5.35 17.19 -13.06
C GLN A 320 -6.07 18.47 -13.48
N ARG A 321 -6.46 19.32 -12.52
CA ARG A 321 -7.19 20.55 -12.83
C ARG A 321 -6.35 21.62 -13.50
N ILE A 322 -5.09 21.78 -13.10
CA ILE A 322 -4.18 22.72 -13.77
C ILE A 322 -4.01 22.26 -15.23
N ILE A 323 -3.88 20.96 -15.47
CA ILE A 323 -3.77 20.41 -16.83
C ILE A 323 -5.09 20.57 -17.60
N ASP A 324 -6.24 20.33 -16.97
CA ASP A 324 -7.56 20.55 -17.60
C ASP A 324 -7.76 22.03 -17.95
N ALA A 325 -7.33 22.96 -17.09
CA ALA A 325 -7.34 24.39 -17.36
C ALA A 325 -6.45 24.75 -18.56
N ILE A 326 -5.23 24.20 -18.63
CA ILE A 326 -4.33 24.40 -19.76
C ILE A 326 -4.95 23.86 -21.07
N CYS A 327 -5.56 22.67 -21.02
CA CYS A 327 -6.24 22.09 -22.18
C CYS A 327 -7.41 22.98 -22.62
N SER A 328 -8.25 23.43 -21.68
CA SER A 328 -9.40 24.29 -21.96
C SER A 328 -9.00 25.63 -22.57
N GLU A 329 -7.94 26.26 -22.05
CA GLU A 329 -7.42 27.52 -22.59
C GLU A 329 -6.81 27.36 -23.99
N ALA A 330 -6.19 26.21 -24.26
CA ALA A 330 -5.70 25.89 -25.58
C ALA A 330 -6.83 25.55 -26.56
N ASP A 331 -7.86 24.83 -26.11
CA ASP A 331 -9.06 24.48 -26.91
C ASP A 331 -9.81 25.75 -27.34
N ALA A 332 -9.99 26.72 -26.44
CA ALA A 332 -10.60 28.03 -26.75
C ALA A 332 -9.86 28.82 -27.86
N ARG A 333 -8.65 28.40 -28.21
CA ARG A 333 -7.78 29.03 -29.21
C ARG A 333 -7.51 28.14 -30.42
N GLY A 334 -8.19 26.99 -30.53
CA GLY A 334 -7.96 26.03 -31.60
C GLY A 334 -6.60 25.30 -31.52
N LYS A 335 -5.93 25.30 -30.36
CA LYS A 335 -4.61 24.68 -30.14
C LYS A 335 -4.63 23.54 -29.12
N GLY A 336 -5.80 23.02 -28.76
CA GLY A 336 -5.88 21.94 -27.77
C GLY A 336 -5.21 20.64 -28.21
N ASP A 337 -5.22 20.34 -29.51
CA ASP A 337 -4.58 19.15 -30.06
C ASP A 337 -3.05 19.20 -29.93
N ASP A 338 -2.45 20.39 -30.00
CA ASP A 338 -1.02 20.58 -29.75
C ASP A 338 -0.66 20.21 -28.30
N VAL A 339 -1.46 20.63 -27.32
CA VAL A 339 -1.26 20.27 -25.90
C VAL A 339 -1.43 18.76 -25.72
N ARG A 340 -2.49 18.16 -26.29
CA ARG A 340 -2.75 16.72 -26.21
C ARG A 340 -1.64 15.90 -26.84
N LYS A 341 -1.11 16.33 -27.99
CA LYS A 341 0.04 15.71 -28.67
C LYS A 341 1.29 15.78 -27.78
N ARG A 342 1.63 16.94 -27.23
CA ARG A 342 2.78 17.10 -26.31
C ARG A 342 2.66 16.20 -25.08
N LEU A 343 1.47 16.10 -24.49
CA LEU A 343 1.22 15.18 -23.37
C LEU A 343 1.42 13.71 -23.81
N SER A 344 0.89 13.32 -24.97
CA SER A 344 1.10 11.98 -25.53
C SER A 344 2.57 11.67 -25.78
N ASP A 345 3.33 12.62 -26.33
CA ASP A 345 4.77 12.52 -26.62
C ASP A 345 5.58 12.38 -25.32
N ALA A 346 5.17 13.05 -24.24
CA ALA A 346 5.70 12.85 -22.89
C ALA A 346 5.29 11.50 -22.25
N GLY A 347 4.58 10.64 -23.00
CA GLY A 347 4.09 9.34 -22.52
C GLY A 347 3.03 9.46 -21.44
N VAL A 348 2.25 10.54 -21.47
CA VAL A 348 1.14 10.83 -20.56
C VAL A 348 -0.16 10.57 -21.31
N ARG A 349 -1.05 9.76 -20.73
CA ARG A 349 -2.34 9.43 -21.36
C ARG A 349 -3.49 9.56 -20.37
N ARG A 350 -4.60 10.15 -20.82
CA ARG A 350 -5.86 10.12 -20.06
C ARG A 350 -6.40 8.69 -20.04
N TYR A 351 -6.96 8.28 -18.90
CA TYR A 351 -7.64 7.01 -18.80
C TYR A 351 -8.91 7.03 -19.68
N PRO A 352 -9.15 6.03 -20.55
CA PRO A 352 -10.22 6.10 -21.56
C PRO A 352 -11.62 6.34 -20.98
N ARG A 353 -11.90 5.76 -19.81
CA ARG A 353 -13.22 5.80 -19.15
C ARG A 353 -13.43 7.07 -18.33
N THR A 354 -12.47 7.46 -17.50
CA THR A 354 -12.63 8.60 -16.58
C THR A 354 -12.15 9.92 -17.18
N LYS A 355 -11.43 9.88 -18.30
CA LYS A 355 -10.73 11.02 -18.91
C LYS A 355 -9.75 11.73 -17.97
N GLN A 356 -9.38 11.09 -16.86
CA GLN A 356 -8.40 11.58 -15.89
C GLN A 356 -7.02 11.01 -16.15
N PHE A 357 -5.97 11.77 -15.86
CA PHE A 357 -4.61 11.32 -15.76
C PHE A 357 -4.41 10.44 -14.52
N THR A 358 -3.57 9.42 -14.63
CA THR A 358 -3.17 8.68 -13.43
C THR A 358 -2.21 9.53 -12.59
N GLY A 359 -2.04 9.22 -11.31
CA GLY A 359 -1.02 9.90 -10.49
C GLY A 359 0.41 9.73 -11.04
N GLY A 360 0.67 8.69 -11.85
CA GLY A 360 1.95 8.53 -12.54
C GLY A 360 2.10 9.45 -13.75
N ASP A 361 1.00 9.70 -14.47
CA ASP A 361 0.97 10.64 -15.59
C ASP A 361 1.14 12.08 -15.09
N ILE A 362 0.41 12.45 -14.03
CA ILE A 362 0.55 13.76 -13.39
C ILE A 362 1.98 13.97 -12.89
N TYR A 363 2.60 12.93 -12.32
CA TYR A 363 4.01 13.01 -11.90
C TYR A 363 4.95 13.31 -13.07
N LYS A 364 4.78 12.64 -14.21
CA LYS A 364 5.60 12.90 -15.40
C LYS A 364 5.44 14.33 -15.90
N ILE A 365 4.23 14.89 -15.82
CA ILE A 365 3.96 16.28 -16.21
C ILE A 365 4.63 17.25 -15.23
N ILE A 366 4.43 17.03 -13.93
CA ILE A 366 4.97 17.86 -12.85
C ILE A 366 6.51 17.86 -12.86
N ASP A 367 7.13 16.70 -13.09
CA ASP A 367 8.58 16.57 -13.08
C ASP A 367 9.23 16.89 -14.44
N HIS A 368 8.42 17.17 -15.46
CA HIS A 368 8.90 17.51 -16.79
C HIS A 368 9.75 18.78 -16.73
N GLU A 369 10.99 18.71 -17.21
CA GLU A 369 11.93 19.84 -17.19
C GLU A 369 11.37 21.05 -17.93
N ASN A 370 10.53 20.81 -18.93
CA ASN A 370 9.91 21.84 -19.73
C ASN A 370 8.38 21.85 -19.55
N PHE A 371 7.88 22.06 -18.34
CA PHE A 371 6.43 22.24 -18.13
C PHE A 371 5.88 23.41 -18.97
N ALA A 372 6.69 24.46 -19.15
CA ALA A 372 6.39 25.60 -20.02
C ALA A 372 6.05 25.19 -21.46
N ALA A 373 6.56 24.07 -21.96
CA ALA A 373 6.19 23.55 -23.27
C ALA A 373 4.70 23.16 -23.38
N PHE A 374 4.05 22.76 -22.28
CA PHE A 374 2.62 22.44 -22.27
C PHE A 374 1.75 23.69 -22.25
N THR A 375 2.26 24.81 -21.73
CA THR A 375 1.57 26.11 -21.71
C THR A 375 1.91 26.99 -22.90
N ALA A 376 2.79 26.55 -23.80
CA ALA A 376 3.19 27.29 -25.00
C ALA A 376 2.01 27.78 -25.86
N PRO A 377 0.91 27.01 -26.04
CA PRO A 377 -0.27 27.47 -26.79
C PRO A 377 -1.06 28.61 -26.12
N ILE A 378 -0.86 28.84 -24.82
CA ILE A 378 -1.48 29.92 -24.06
C ILE A 378 -0.63 31.20 -24.30
N PRO A 379 -1.23 32.36 -24.62
CA PRO A 379 -0.49 33.62 -24.74
C PRO A 379 0.19 34.01 -23.44
N PRO A 380 1.28 34.79 -23.51
CA PRO A 380 1.84 35.41 -22.33
C PRO A 380 0.79 36.29 -21.65
N GLY A 381 0.69 36.20 -20.33
CA GLY A 381 -0.28 36.92 -19.53
C GLY A 381 -0.42 36.32 -18.14
N THR A 382 -1.13 37.03 -17.26
CA THR A 382 -1.29 36.70 -15.84
C THR A 382 -1.74 35.24 -15.62
N LEU A 383 -2.73 34.77 -16.37
CA LEU A 383 -3.22 33.38 -16.27
C LEU A 383 -2.13 32.34 -16.58
N LYS A 384 -1.34 32.56 -17.64
CA LYS A 384 -0.27 31.61 -18.03
C LYS A 384 0.79 31.52 -16.94
N PHE A 385 1.21 32.67 -16.41
CA PHE A 385 2.22 32.71 -15.34
C PHE A 385 1.72 32.02 -14.08
N MET A 386 0.48 32.32 -13.64
CA MET A 386 -0.12 31.65 -12.47
C MET A 386 -0.25 30.13 -12.64
N LEU A 387 -0.61 29.63 -13.84
CA LEU A 387 -0.67 28.19 -14.10
C LEU A 387 0.72 27.52 -14.05
N ILE A 388 1.76 28.22 -14.50
CA ILE A 388 3.15 27.75 -14.43
C ILE A 388 3.62 27.72 -12.97
N ASP A 389 3.40 28.81 -12.23
CA ASP A 389 3.85 28.94 -10.84
C ASP A 389 3.12 27.95 -9.93
N ALA A 390 1.80 27.80 -10.06
CA ALA A 390 1.04 26.80 -9.31
C ALA A 390 1.52 25.37 -9.60
N MET A 391 1.92 25.05 -10.85
CA MET A 391 2.47 23.74 -11.16
C MET A 391 3.88 23.54 -10.57
N ASN A 392 4.71 24.59 -10.58
CA ASN A 392 6.04 24.56 -9.97
C ASN A 392 5.95 24.37 -8.45
N ASP A 393 5.05 25.08 -7.77
CA ASP A 393 4.83 24.86 -6.34
C ASP A 393 4.40 23.42 -6.05
N LEU A 394 3.47 22.89 -6.87
CA LEU A 394 3.02 21.50 -6.75
C LEU A 394 4.17 20.51 -7.00
N ARG A 395 5.14 20.84 -7.87
CA ARG A 395 6.38 20.07 -8.07
C ARG A 395 7.22 20.01 -6.82
N HIS A 396 7.40 21.14 -6.14
CA HIS A 396 8.15 21.19 -4.89
C HIS A 396 7.45 20.41 -3.76
N ILE A 397 6.14 20.61 -3.58
CA ILE A 397 5.32 19.82 -2.65
C ILE A 397 5.47 18.33 -2.95
N TYR A 398 5.39 17.93 -4.23
CA TYR A 398 5.50 16.53 -4.61
C TYR A 398 6.89 15.96 -4.32
N ARG A 399 7.96 16.70 -4.60
CA ARG A 399 9.34 16.27 -4.32
C ARG A 399 9.55 16.02 -2.82
N LEU A 400 9.12 16.96 -1.97
CA LEU A 400 9.16 16.80 -0.51
C LEU A 400 8.29 15.63 -0.04
N SER A 401 7.14 15.42 -0.68
CA SER A 401 6.30 14.27 -0.37
C SER A 401 6.98 12.91 -0.63
N ARG A 402 7.99 12.83 -1.51
CA ARG A 402 8.71 11.57 -1.75
C ARG A 402 9.72 11.23 -0.65
N ALA A 403 10.09 12.20 0.18
CA ALA A 403 11.05 11.99 1.24
C ALA A 403 10.53 10.93 2.21
N LYS A 404 11.39 9.96 2.55
CA LYS A 404 11.05 8.96 3.55
C LYS A 404 10.82 9.64 4.88
N PHE A 405 11.62 10.65 5.22
CA PHE A 405 11.48 11.48 6.40
C PHE A 405 11.64 12.92 5.97
N LEU A 406 10.87 13.83 6.56
CA LEU A 406 11.12 15.26 6.40
C LEU A 406 11.81 15.76 7.66
N HIS A 407 13.02 16.28 7.50
CA HIS A 407 13.69 17.05 8.54
C HIS A 407 12.94 18.37 8.80
N PRO A 408 13.15 19.03 9.96
CA PRO A 408 12.50 20.31 10.26
C PRO A 408 12.63 21.37 9.16
N GLY A 409 13.79 21.47 8.50
CA GLY A 409 13.97 22.38 7.35
C GLY A 409 13.15 22.00 6.13
N GLU A 410 12.97 20.70 5.87
CA GLU A 410 12.13 20.22 4.77
C GLU A 410 10.63 20.36 5.09
N LEU A 411 10.23 20.25 6.37
CA LEU A 411 8.88 20.58 6.83
C LEU A 411 8.57 22.07 6.64
N ASN A 412 9.52 22.96 6.96
CA ASN A 412 9.39 24.39 6.69
C ASN A 412 9.28 24.67 5.19
N SER A 413 10.06 23.95 4.37
CA SER A 413 9.98 24.03 2.91
C SER A 413 8.60 23.56 2.42
N LEU A 414 8.08 22.45 2.94
CA LEU A 414 6.77 21.93 2.59
C LEU A 414 5.67 22.95 2.94
N GLU A 415 5.77 23.57 4.11
CA GLU A 415 4.85 24.63 4.53
C GLU A 415 4.88 25.82 3.59
N HIS A 416 6.08 26.31 3.26
CA HIS A 416 6.28 27.40 2.34
C HIS A 416 5.63 27.10 0.97
N TRP A 417 5.98 25.97 0.34
CA TRP A 417 5.45 25.63 -0.97
C TRP A 417 3.94 25.36 -0.96
N THR A 418 3.40 24.81 0.13
CA THR A 418 1.96 24.61 0.31
C THR A 418 1.22 25.95 0.38
N LYS A 419 1.79 26.94 1.09
CA LYS A 419 1.25 28.31 1.14
C LYS A 419 1.34 28.99 -0.22
N MET A 420 2.49 28.94 -0.91
CA MET A 420 2.66 29.50 -2.25
C MET A 420 1.65 28.91 -3.24
N PHE A 421 1.51 27.59 -3.25
CA PHE A 421 0.54 26.90 -4.09
C PHE A 421 -0.89 27.38 -3.83
N TYR A 422 -1.27 27.51 -2.56
CA TYR A 422 -2.60 27.99 -2.19
C TYR A 422 -2.83 29.45 -2.60
N CYS A 423 -1.83 30.32 -2.43
CA CYS A 423 -1.89 31.72 -2.88
C CYS A 423 -2.10 31.81 -4.39
N HIS A 424 -1.30 31.10 -5.20
CA HIS A 424 -1.50 31.07 -6.66
C HIS A 424 -2.86 30.45 -7.04
N TRP A 425 -3.34 29.47 -6.29
CA TRP A 425 -4.68 28.91 -6.51
C TRP A 425 -5.80 29.93 -6.22
N GLN A 426 -5.69 30.71 -5.16
CA GLN A 426 -6.65 31.78 -4.84
C GLN A 426 -6.67 32.85 -5.93
N GLN A 427 -5.50 33.22 -6.47
CA GLN A 427 -5.39 34.15 -7.59
C GLN A 427 -6.01 33.58 -8.88
N LEU A 428 -5.84 32.29 -9.17
CA LEU A 428 -6.60 31.66 -10.26
C LEU A 428 -8.12 31.75 -10.02
N GLY A 429 -8.55 31.61 -8.76
CA GLY A 429 -9.94 31.79 -8.35
C GLY A 429 -10.49 33.20 -8.57
N THR A 430 -9.67 34.25 -8.52
CA THR A 430 -10.11 35.63 -8.84
C THR A 430 -10.31 35.83 -10.35
N ILE A 431 -9.65 35.03 -11.19
CA ILE A 431 -9.84 35.03 -12.64
C ILE A 431 -11.10 34.26 -13.03
N ASP A 432 -11.29 33.06 -12.48
CA ASP A 432 -12.45 32.19 -12.77
C ASP A 432 -12.77 31.28 -11.57
N ALA A 433 -13.58 31.80 -10.63
CA ALA A 433 -13.95 31.09 -9.42
C ALA A 433 -14.67 29.75 -9.70
N ALA A 434 -15.43 29.67 -10.80
CA ALA A 434 -16.16 28.47 -11.20
C ALA A 434 -15.19 27.34 -11.64
N ARG A 435 -14.09 27.71 -12.31
CA ARG A 435 -13.07 26.75 -12.76
C ARG A 435 -12.08 26.36 -11.66
N TYR A 436 -11.77 27.27 -10.74
CA TYR A 436 -10.76 27.05 -9.69
C TYR A 436 -11.33 27.02 -8.25
N PRO A 437 -12.43 26.29 -7.96
CA PRO A 437 -12.98 26.27 -6.61
C PRO A 437 -12.06 25.51 -5.65
N VAL A 438 -11.97 26.01 -4.41
CA VAL A 438 -11.32 25.33 -3.30
C VAL A 438 -12.14 24.09 -2.93
N ARG A 439 -11.69 22.91 -3.40
CA ARG A 439 -12.35 21.65 -3.08
C ARG A 439 -11.76 21.03 -1.81
N PRO A 440 -12.46 20.08 -1.16
CA PRO A 440 -11.99 19.45 0.09
C PRO A 440 -10.55 18.93 0.03
N LYS A 441 -10.11 18.40 -1.13
CA LYS A 441 -8.75 17.90 -1.32
C LYS A 441 -7.68 19.01 -1.36
N LEU A 442 -8.02 20.17 -1.92
CA LEU A 442 -7.13 21.32 -1.90
C LEU A 442 -7.07 21.92 -0.50
N HIS A 443 -8.22 22.02 0.18
CA HIS A 443 -8.26 22.47 1.57
C HIS A 443 -7.42 21.55 2.48
N LEU A 444 -7.54 20.23 2.33
CA LEU A 444 -6.70 19.27 3.04
C LEU A 444 -5.21 19.51 2.78
N LEU A 445 -4.84 19.73 1.52
CA LEU A 445 -3.46 20.06 1.16
C LEU A 445 -2.99 21.35 1.85
N ALA A 446 -3.76 22.43 1.73
CA ALA A 446 -3.36 23.76 2.19
C ALA A 446 -3.35 23.89 3.72
N ALA A 447 -4.36 23.37 4.40
CA ALA A 447 -4.59 23.63 5.83
C ALA A 447 -4.09 22.51 6.74
N HIS A 448 -4.09 21.25 6.28
CA HIS A 448 -3.96 20.10 7.18
C HIS A 448 -2.68 19.31 6.99
N VAL A 449 -2.11 19.29 5.78
CA VAL A 449 -0.94 18.45 5.47
C VAL A 449 0.26 18.79 6.34
N VAL A 450 0.58 20.08 6.53
CA VAL A 450 1.77 20.51 7.29
C VAL A 450 1.58 20.34 8.80
N PRO A 451 0.49 20.79 9.44
CA PRO A 451 0.25 20.50 10.87
C PRO A 451 0.27 19.00 11.14
N PHE A 452 -0.31 18.20 10.25
CA PHE A 452 -0.26 16.76 10.33
C PHE A 452 1.18 16.23 10.24
N ALA A 453 1.98 16.71 9.28
CA ALA A 453 3.38 16.33 9.09
C ALA A 453 4.29 16.66 10.28
N ARG A 454 3.97 17.74 11.02
CA ARG A 454 4.72 18.15 12.20
C ARG A 454 4.38 17.31 13.42
N THR A 455 3.11 16.94 13.55
CA THR A 455 2.61 16.13 14.68
C THR A 455 2.81 14.62 14.46
N HIS A 456 2.91 14.18 13.21
CA HIS A 456 3.02 12.78 12.83
C HIS A 456 4.19 12.56 11.89
N LEU A 457 4.86 11.42 12.01
CA LEU A 457 5.94 11.03 11.09
C LEU A 457 5.47 11.02 9.63
N TRP A 458 5.92 12.00 8.84
CA TRP A 458 5.58 12.20 7.41
C TRP A 458 5.67 10.92 6.56
N SER A 459 6.63 10.04 6.89
CA SER A 459 6.87 8.74 6.23
C SER A 459 5.63 7.86 6.09
N VAL A 460 4.70 7.98 7.05
CA VAL A 460 3.51 7.14 7.16
C VAL A 460 2.31 7.75 6.40
N VAL A 461 2.41 8.98 5.92
CA VAL A 461 1.29 9.75 5.33
C VAL A 461 1.18 9.54 3.82
N MET A 462 2.31 9.31 3.15
CA MET A 462 2.35 9.06 1.70
C MET A 462 1.92 7.65 1.28
N LEU A 463 1.43 6.88 2.26
CA LEU A 463 0.95 5.51 2.22
C LEU A 463 0.03 5.16 1.06
N ILE A 464 -0.84 6.08 0.65
CA ILE A 464 -1.90 5.74 -0.31
C ILE A 464 -1.43 6.06 -1.75
N SER A 465 -0.45 6.95 -1.94
CA SER A 465 -0.04 7.44 -3.27
C SER A 465 0.61 6.39 -4.19
N ALA A 466 1.24 5.34 -3.65
CA ALA A 466 1.93 4.32 -4.45
C ALA A 466 1.11 3.03 -4.68
N LEU A 467 0.11 2.76 -3.85
CA LEU A 467 -0.56 1.45 -3.77
C LEU A 467 -1.47 1.15 -4.97
N ARG A 468 -2.14 2.17 -5.53
CA ARG A 468 -2.97 2.04 -6.75
C ARG A 468 -2.17 1.58 -7.99
N ARG A 469 -0.87 1.88 -8.08
CA ARG A 469 -0.03 1.56 -9.25
C ARG A 469 0.39 0.10 -9.36
N ARG A 470 0.52 -0.63 -8.25
CA ARG A 470 0.98 -2.03 -8.27
C ARG A 470 -0.15 -3.04 -8.15
N LEU A 471 -1.23 -2.76 -7.42
CA LEU A 471 -2.36 -3.69 -7.31
C LEU A 471 -3.05 -3.94 -8.67
N LEU A 472 -3.15 -2.94 -9.55
CA LEU A 472 -3.71 -3.13 -10.90
C LEU A 472 -2.75 -3.80 -11.90
N ARG A 473 -1.48 -4.02 -11.53
CA ARG A 473 -0.48 -4.72 -12.37
C ARG A 473 -0.16 -6.13 -11.87
N SER A 474 -0.51 -6.45 -10.61
CA SER A 474 -0.23 -7.75 -9.98
C SER A 474 -1.44 -8.69 -9.90
N TRP A 475 -2.62 -8.20 -10.28
CA TRP A 475 -3.83 -8.97 -10.57
C TRP A 475 -4.09 -8.89 -12.08
#